data_AF-A0A2W2EZK1-F1
#
_entry.id   AF-A0A2W2EZK1-F1
#
_cell.length_a   1.000
_cell.length_b   1.000
_cell.length_c   1.000
_cell.angle_alpha   90.00
_cell.angle_beta   90.00
_cell.angle_gamma   90.00
#
_symmetry.space_group_name_H-M   'P 1'
#
loop_
_entity.id
_entity.type
_entity.pdbx_description
1 polymer ?
#
loop_
_entity_poly.entity_id
_entity_poly.type
_entity_poly.pdbx_seq_one_letter_code
_entity_poly.pdbx_strand_id
1 'polypeptide(L)'
;VGVGKAVRLALAADTVSIVVMEIVDNAVMLVVPGAMAAGLLTWLFWGSLAFALAVAFVVTTPVNKWIIGKGKGHAVVHGHH
;
A
#
# COMPACT_ATOMS: atom_id res chain seq x y z
N VAL A 1 -11.38 -21.74 6.34
CA VAL A 1 -11.55 -20.29 6.61
C VAL A 1 -13.02 -19.94 6.37
N GLY A 2 -13.73 -19.38 7.34
CA GLY A 2 -15.14 -18.97 7.12
C GLY A 2 -15.21 -17.71 6.27
N VAL A 3 -16.16 -17.65 5.32
CA VAL A 3 -16.32 -16.55 4.34
C VAL A 3 -16.31 -15.16 5.01
N GLY A 4 -16.99 -15.01 6.16
CA GLY A 4 -17.02 -13.73 6.89
C GLY A 4 -15.66 -13.23 7.38
N LYS A 5 -14.72 -14.13 7.71
CA LYS A 5 -13.36 -13.74 8.13
C LYS A 5 -12.52 -13.28 6.94
N ALA A 6 -12.71 -13.90 5.77
CA ALA A 6 -12.04 -13.49 4.54
C ALA A 6 -12.56 -12.12 4.04
N VAL A 7 -13.88 -11.90 4.07
CA VAL A 7 -14.50 -10.61 3.68
C VAL A 7 -14.01 -9.48 4.56
N ARG A 8 -13.98 -9.66 5.89
CA ARG A 8 -13.48 -8.63 6.80
C ARG A 8 -11.99 -8.32 6.61
N LEU A 9 -11.20 -9.33 6.25
CA LEU A 9 -9.78 -9.15 5.93
C LEU A 9 -9.59 -8.35 4.64
N ALA A 10 -10.38 -8.66 3.60
CA ALA A 10 -10.36 -7.94 2.33
C ALA A 10 -10.73 -6.46 2.52
N LEU A 11 -11.85 -6.17 3.20
CA LEU A 11 -12.28 -4.80 3.47
C LEU A 11 -11.25 -4.00 4.29
N ALA A 12 -10.60 -4.64 5.27
CA ALA A 12 -9.54 -4.01 6.03
C ALA A 12 -8.31 -3.70 5.16
N ALA A 13 -7.93 -4.62 4.27
CA ALA A 13 -6.83 -4.42 3.33
C ALA A 13 -7.14 -3.30 2.31
N ASP A 14 -8.36 -3.26 1.78
CA ASP A 14 -8.80 -2.21 0.85
C ASP A 14 -8.78 -0.84 1.53
N THR A 15 -9.28 -0.75 2.76
CA THR A 15 -9.28 0.52 3.52
C THR A 15 -7.86 1.05 3.72
N VAL A 16 -6.93 0.19 4.12
CA VAL A 16 -5.55 0.64 4.31
C VAL A 16 -4.89 0.98 2.97
N SER A 17 -5.20 0.25 1.90
CA SER A 17 -4.65 0.54 0.57
C SER A 17 -5.09 1.92 0.08
N ILE A 18 -6.36 2.28 0.25
CA ILE A 18 -6.90 3.61 -0.08
C ILE A 18 -6.19 4.70 0.72
N VAL A 19 -6.10 4.54 2.03
CA VAL A 19 -5.45 5.52 2.92
C VAL A 19 -3.99 5.73 2.53
N VAL A 20 -3.25 4.67 2.22
CA VAL A 20 -1.86 4.78 1.79
C VAL A 20 -1.76 5.52 0.45
N MET A 21 -2.63 5.19 -0.50
CA MET A 21 -2.64 5.83 -1.82
C MET A 21 -2.91 7.34 -1.69
N GLU A 22 -3.93 7.74 -0.93
CA GLU A 22 -4.24 9.16 -0.69
C GLU A 22 -3.12 9.90 0.03
N ILE A 23 -2.51 9.30 1.06
CA ILE A 23 -1.41 9.94 1.80
C ILE A 23 -0.20 10.13 0.88
N VAL A 24 0.18 9.08 0.16
CA VAL A 24 1.37 9.12 -0.70
C VAL A 24 1.16 10.11 -1.84
N ASP A 25 0.03 10.06 -2.53
CA ASP A 25 -0.23 10.95 -3.66
C ASP A 25 -0.26 12.42 -3.22
N ASN A 26 -0.91 12.74 -2.10
CA ASN A 26 -0.92 14.10 -1.56
C ASN A 26 0.46 14.54 -1.04
N ALA A 27 1.21 13.65 -0.39
CA ALA A 27 2.54 13.94 0.09
C ALA A 27 3.51 14.22 -1.07
N VAL A 28 3.42 13.45 -2.15
CA VAL A 28 4.23 13.66 -3.36
C VAL A 28 3.91 15.02 -3.98
N MET A 29 2.62 15.39 -4.04
CA MET A 29 2.21 16.70 -4.55
C MET A 29 2.69 17.87 -3.66
N LEU A 30 2.77 17.66 -2.34
CA LEU A 30 3.32 18.64 -1.39
C LEU A 30 4.85 18.76 -1.48
N VAL A 31 5.56 17.64 -1.63
CA VAL A 31 7.02 17.58 -1.52
C VAL A 31 7.72 17.83 -2.87
N VAL A 32 7.06 17.53 -4.00
CA VAL A 32 7.64 17.68 -5.35
C VAL A 32 7.14 18.98 -5.99
N PRO A 33 7.97 20.05 -6.03
CA PRO A 33 7.57 21.32 -6.62
C PRO A 33 7.37 21.16 -8.13
N GLY A 34 6.26 21.69 -8.65
CA GLY A 34 5.94 21.58 -10.07
C GLY A 34 5.34 20.25 -10.52
N ALA A 35 5.13 19.27 -9.61
CA ALA A 35 4.45 18.01 -9.93
C ALA A 35 3.03 18.24 -10.48
N MET A 36 2.29 19.22 -9.93
CA MET A 36 0.96 19.61 -10.41
C MET A 36 0.96 20.14 -11.86
N ALA A 37 2.09 20.67 -12.32
CA ALA A 37 2.26 21.28 -13.64
C ALA A 37 3.03 20.36 -14.61
N ALA A 38 3.48 19.20 -14.15
CA ALA A 38 4.30 18.28 -14.93
C ALA A 38 3.45 17.49 -15.92
N GLY A 39 3.69 17.67 -17.22
CA GLY A 39 3.07 16.85 -18.27
C GLY A 39 3.70 15.45 -18.37
N LEU A 40 3.00 14.51 -19.02
CA LEU A 40 3.42 13.11 -19.18
C LEU A 40 4.78 12.91 -19.87
N LEU A 41 5.26 13.90 -20.62
CA LEU A 41 6.55 13.85 -21.32
C LEU A 41 7.74 14.31 -20.44
N THR A 42 7.47 14.74 -19.21
CA THR A 42 8.51 15.30 -18.34
C THR A 42 9.14 14.23 -17.46
N TRP A 43 10.47 14.29 -17.28
CA TRP A 43 11.17 13.42 -16.34
C TRP A 43 10.70 13.61 -14.89
N LEU A 44 10.24 14.81 -14.55
CA LEU A 44 9.68 15.13 -13.25
C LEU A 44 8.45 14.24 -12.95
N PHE A 45 7.54 14.09 -13.92
CA PHE A 45 6.35 13.22 -13.79
C PHE A 45 6.73 11.76 -13.51
N TRP A 46 7.65 11.20 -14.31
CA TRP A 46 8.08 9.81 -14.15
C TRP A 46 8.87 9.59 -12.86
N GLY A 47 9.70 10.56 -12.47
CA GLY A 47 10.42 10.55 -11.20
C GLY A 47 9.48 10.60 -9.99
N SER A 48 8.47 11.47 -10.01
CA SER A 48 7.46 11.54 -8.94
C SER A 48 6.62 10.25 -8.86
N LEU A 49 6.26 9.65 -9.99
CA LEU A 49 5.51 8.39 -10.03
C LEU A 49 6.35 7.23 -9.44
N ALA A 50 7.62 7.11 -9.83
CA ALA A 50 8.52 6.09 -9.29
C ALA A 50 8.73 6.26 -7.78
N PHE A 51 8.89 7.50 -7.31
CA PHE A 51 9.00 7.80 -5.89
C PHE A 51 7.72 7.44 -5.12
N ALA A 52 6.54 7.81 -5.64
CA ALA A 52 5.25 7.44 -5.06
C ALA A 52 5.11 5.92 -4.90
N LEU A 53 5.44 5.16 -5.97
CA LEU A 53 5.40 3.70 -5.94
C LEU A 53 6.36 3.11 -4.89
N ALA A 54 7.57 3.65 -4.77
CA ALA A 54 8.54 3.20 -3.78
C ALA A 54 8.03 3.42 -2.35
N VAL A 55 7.48 4.60 -2.05
CA VAL A 55 6.89 4.90 -0.73
C VAL A 55 5.69 3.99 -0.46
N ALA A 56 4.79 3.86 -1.43
CA ALA A 56 3.62 2.99 -1.31
C ALA A 56 4.04 1.53 -1.02
N PHE A 57 5.06 1.01 -1.70
CA PHE A 57 5.59 -0.33 -1.48
C PHE A 57 6.17 -0.52 -0.07
N VAL A 58 6.95 0.46 0.40
CA VAL A 58 7.53 0.45 1.76
C VAL A 58 6.46 0.44 2.84
N VAL A 59 5.33 1.13 2.61
CA VAL A 59 4.22 1.19 3.58
C VAL A 59 3.29 -0.03 3.48
N THR A 60 2.89 -0.44 2.28
CA THR A 60 1.94 -1.55 2.07
C THR A 60 2.52 -2.91 2.41
N THR A 61 3.82 -3.16 2.18
CA THR A 61 4.46 -4.44 2.50
C THR A 61 4.34 -4.83 3.98
N PRO A 62 4.73 -3.98 4.97
CA PRO A 62 4.56 -4.29 6.38
C PRO A 62 3.09 -4.32 6.83
N VAL A 63 2.24 -3.46 6.25
CA VAL A 63 0.80 -3.47 6.49
C VAL A 63 0.18 -4.80 6.08
N ASN A 64 0.41 -5.25 4.85
CA ASN A 64 -0.09 -6.52 4.35
C ASN A 64 0.44 -7.68 5.19
N LYS A 65 1.72 -7.65 5.56
CA LYS A 65 2.32 -8.65 6.46
C LYS A 65 1.61 -8.68 7.82
N TRP A 66 1.28 -7.53 8.40
CA TRP A 66 0.59 -7.43 9.70
C TRP A 66 -0.87 -7.88 9.63
N ILE A 67 -1.61 -7.45 8.60
CA ILE A 67 -3.00 -7.84 8.36
C ILE A 67 -3.09 -9.36 8.17
N ILE A 68 -2.19 -9.91 7.35
CA ILE A 68 -2.07 -11.35 7.14
C ILE A 68 -1.66 -12.06 8.44
N GLY A 69 -0.72 -11.52 9.22
CA GLY A 69 -0.30 -12.04 10.53
C GLY A 69 -1.46 -12.11 11.54
N LYS A 70 -2.30 -11.08 11.60
CA LYS A 70 -3.54 -11.08 12.40
C LYS A 70 -4.59 -12.08 11.88
N GLY A 71 -4.59 -12.38 10.59
CA GLY A 71 -5.43 -13.41 9.97
C GLY A 71 -4.89 -14.85 10.09
N LYS A 72 -3.58 -15.01 10.30
CA LYS A 72 -2.80 -16.27 10.24
C LYS A 72 -2.52 -16.92 11.60
N GLY A 73 -3.38 -16.75 12.60
CA GLY A 73 -3.28 -17.53 13.85
C GLY A 73 -3.24 -19.06 13.63
N HIS A 74 -3.74 -19.60 12.51
CA HIS A 74 -3.80 -21.06 12.29
C HIS A 74 -3.11 -21.58 11.01
N ALA A 75 -2.41 -20.72 10.24
CA ALA A 75 -1.68 -21.16 9.03
C ALA A 75 -0.16 -20.97 9.14
N VAL A 76 0.32 -20.35 10.22
CA VAL A 76 1.72 -20.47 10.68
C VAL A 76 1.78 -21.65 11.66
N VAL A 77 1.27 -22.81 11.24
CA VAL A 77 1.38 -24.08 11.98
C VAL A 77 1.96 -25.20 11.08
N HIS A 78 2.59 -24.83 9.96
CA HIS A 78 3.45 -25.75 9.20
C HIS A 78 4.89 -25.26 9.21
N GLY A 79 5.36 -24.87 10.39
CA GLY A 79 6.78 -24.93 10.75
C GLY A 79 6.88 -25.91 11.90
N HIS A 80 7.50 -27.07 11.65
CA HIS A 80 7.61 -28.26 12.51
C HIS A 80 6.42 -29.24 12.45
N HIS A 81 6.55 -30.14 11.46
CA HIS A 81 5.93 -31.46 11.28
C HIS A 81 4.77 -31.53 10.28
#